data_AF-A0A7S2N6Q9-F1
#
_entry.id   AF-A0A7S2N6Q9-F1
#
_cell.length_a   1.000
_cell.length_b   1.000
_cell.length_c   1.000
_cell.angle_alpha   90.00
_cell.angle_beta   90.00
_cell.angle_gamma   90.00
#
_symmetry.space_group_name_H-M   'P 1'
#
loop_
_entity.id
_entity.type
_entity.pdbx_description
1 polymer ?
#
loop_
_entity_poly.entity_id
_entity_poly.type
_entity_poly.pdbx_seq_one_letter_code
_entity_poly.pdbx_strand_id
1 'polypeptide(L)'
;TWHRLRMAYAAVEQGLQLQVTGDATCTLKLLAKDGIYLTDLPRDITTVILFPGARADVAISCTCATYPCTGMLASNANRRLQRPGGRGRGGGPGPNDMVAADLLELSVTAGASSTL
;
A
#
# COMPACT_ATOMS: atom_id res chain seq x y z
N THR A 1 3.49 9.05 -13.98
CA THR A 1 4.71 8.23 -14.04
C THR A 1 4.61 7.10 -13.05
N TRP A 2 5.17 5.92 -13.38
CA TRP A 2 5.17 4.77 -12.47
C TRP A 2 6.44 4.75 -11.62
N HIS A 3 6.29 4.51 -10.31
CA HIS A 3 7.38 4.34 -9.36
C HIS A 3 7.24 2.98 -8.67
N ARG A 4 8.37 2.29 -8.44
CA ARG A 4 8.40 0.99 -7.74
C ARG A 4 8.81 1.18 -6.29
N LEU A 5 7.91 0.85 -5.39
CA LEU A 5 8.14 0.81 -3.94
C LEU A 5 8.49 -0.63 -3.54
N ARG A 6 9.69 -0.84 -3.01
CA ARG A 6 10.14 -2.11 -2.43
C ARG A 6 10.03 -2.00 -0.92
N MET A 7 9.02 -2.63 -0.35
CA MET A 7 8.69 -2.50 1.07
C MET A 7 9.09 -3.76 1.80
N ALA A 8 9.73 -3.59 2.96
CA ALA A 8 10.02 -4.65 3.92
C ALA A 8 9.57 -4.17 5.29
N TYR A 9 8.71 -4.91 5.96
CA TYR A 9 8.15 -4.50 7.24
C TYR A 9 8.81 -5.27 8.40
N ALA A 10 9.57 -4.54 9.21
CA ALA A 10 10.39 -5.08 10.29
C ALA A 10 9.77 -4.87 11.69
N ALA A 11 8.46 -5.11 11.81
CA ALA A 11 7.78 -5.13 13.11
C ALA A 11 7.84 -6.52 13.75
N VAL A 12 7.63 -6.59 15.08
CA VAL A 12 7.60 -7.85 15.84
C VAL A 12 6.19 -8.44 15.86
N GLU A 13 5.20 -7.69 16.37
CA GLU A 13 3.83 -8.20 16.56
C GLU A 13 2.78 -7.47 15.73
N GLN A 14 3.13 -6.29 15.22
CA GLN A 14 2.19 -5.39 14.57
C GLN A 14 2.10 -5.64 13.07
N GLY A 15 0.90 -5.49 12.51
CA GLY A 15 0.62 -5.41 11.09
C GLY A 15 0.53 -3.97 10.59
N LEU A 16 0.55 -3.82 9.28
CA LEU A 16 0.44 -2.54 8.60
C LEU A 16 -0.52 -2.65 7.42
N GLN A 17 -1.47 -1.73 7.34
CA GLN A 17 -2.45 -1.68 6.26
C GLN A 17 -2.41 -0.32 5.58
N LEU A 18 -1.73 -0.24 4.45
CA LEU A 18 -1.51 1.02 3.73
C LEU A 18 -2.60 1.28 2.71
N GLN A 19 -3.14 2.49 2.75
CA GLN A 19 -3.86 3.12 1.64
C GLN A 19 -3.08 4.33 1.17
N VAL A 20 -3.36 4.78 -0.05
CA VAL A 20 -3.05 6.17 -0.43
C VAL A 20 -4.26 7.03 -0.09
N THR A 21 -4.04 8.10 0.66
CA THR A 21 -5.00 9.17 0.96
C THR A 21 -4.48 10.49 0.39
N GLY A 22 -5.31 11.53 0.33
CA GLY A 22 -4.93 12.84 -0.23
C GLY A 22 -5.78 13.24 -1.42
N ASP A 23 -5.35 14.29 -2.11
CA ASP A 23 -6.00 14.88 -3.29
C ASP A 23 -5.45 14.33 -4.62
N ALA A 24 -4.31 13.63 -4.58
CA ALA A 24 -3.80 12.86 -5.71
C ALA A 24 -4.64 11.60 -5.98
N THR A 25 -4.93 11.34 -7.26
CA THR A 25 -5.50 10.06 -7.69
C THR A 25 -4.38 9.08 -7.98
N CYS A 26 -4.20 8.07 -7.13
CA CYS A 26 -3.11 7.10 -7.25
C CYS A 26 -3.62 5.69 -7.56
N THR A 27 -3.00 5.04 -8.53
CA THR A 27 -3.21 3.62 -8.85
C THR A 27 -2.06 2.80 -8.28
N LEU A 28 -2.40 1.70 -7.60
CA LEU A 28 -1.43 0.74 -7.04
C LEU A 28 -1.53 -0.59 -7.77
N LYS A 29 -0.37 -1.15 -8.14
CA LYS A 29 -0.25 -2.47 -8.75
C LYS A 29 0.72 -3.33 -7.94
N LEU A 30 0.31 -4.53 -7.54
CA LEU A 30 1.20 -5.49 -6.90
C LEU A 30 2.12 -6.11 -7.96
N LEU A 31 3.43 -6.01 -7.73
CA LEU A 31 4.47 -6.58 -8.58
C LEU A 31 5.04 -7.88 -8.01
N ALA A 32 5.21 -7.96 -6.69
CA ALA A 32 5.74 -9.15 -6.03
C ALA A 32 5.38 -9.19 -4.54
N LYS A 33 5.40 -10.39 -3.95
CA LYS A 33 5.31 -10.65 -2.51
C LYS A 33 6.23 -11.81 -2.12
N ASP A 34 6.61 -11.91 -0.85
CA ASP A 34 7.37 -13.03 -0.31
C ASP A 34 6.80 -14.40 -0.67
N GLY A 35 7.59 -15.17 -1.44
CA GLY A 35 7.32 -16.59 -1.70
C GLY A 35 6.02 -16.88 -2.45
N ILE A 36 5.36 -15.87 -3.02
CA ILE A 36 4.11 -16.03 -3.75
C ILE A 36 4.40 -15.86 -5.24
N TYR A 37 4.21 -16.94 -5.99
CA TYR A 37 4.19 -16.89 -7.43
C TYR A 37 2.87 -16.24 -7.88
N LEU A 38 2.96 -15.05 -8.47
CA LEU A 38 1.82 -14.38 -9.07
C LEU A 38 1.73 -14.84 -10.53
N THR A 39 0.65 -15.54 -10.88
CA THR A 39 0.42 -16.02 -12.25
C THR A 39 0.11 -14.89 -13.22
N ASP A 40 -0.58 -13.86 -12.72
CA ASP A 40 -0.95 -12.67 -13.48
C ASP A 40 -0.34 -11.42 -12.83
N LEU A 41 0.58 -10.79 -13.55
CA LEU A 41 1.31 -9.60 -13.13
C LEU A 41 1.19 -8.52 -14.22
N PRO A 42 0.93 -7.24 -13.86
CA PRO A 42 0.72 -6.66 -12.52
C PRO A 42 -0.74 -6.76 -12.03
N ARG A 43 -0.98 -7.06 -10.74
CA ARG A 43 -2.33 -7.15 -10.16
C ARG A 43 -2.81 -5.82 -9.58
N ASP A 44 -4.05 -5.42 -9.88
CA ASP A 44 -4.71 -4.27 -9.25
C ASP A 44 -4.97 -4.47 -7.76
N ILE A 45 -4.54 -3.50 -6.95
CA ILE A 45 -4.76 -3.47 -5.51
C ILE A 45 -5.19 -2.07 -5.06
N THR A 46 -5.99 -1.99 -4.02
CA THR A 46 -6.39 -0.71 -3.38
C THR A 46 -5.75 -0.52 -2.00
N THR A 47 -5.16 -1.58 -1.45
CA THR A 47 -4.60 -1.63 -0.11
C THR A 47 -3.37 -2.53 -0.11
N VAL A 48 -2.30 -2.13 0.57
CA VAL A 48 -1.12 -2.97 0.81
C VAL A 48 -1.17 -3.46 2.26
N ILE A 49 -1.17 -4.77 2.47
CA ILE A 49 -1.15 -5.37 3.81
C ILE A 49 0.21 -6.02 4.02
N LEU A 50 0.94 -5.56 5.03
CA LEU A 50 2.23 -6.13 5.45
C LEU A 50 2.09 -6.68 6.88
N PHE A 51 2.43 -7.95 7.03
CA PHE A 51 2.58 -8.59 8.34
C PHE A 51 4.02 -8.47 8.83
N PRO A 52 4.30 -8.69 10.13
CA PRO A 52 5.66 -8.80 10.64
C PRO A 52 6.55 -9.64 9.73
N GLY A 53 7.67 -9.10 9.28
CA GLY A 53 8.64 -9.78 8.42
C GLY A 53 8.26 -9.89 6.94
N ALA A 54 7.13 -9.33 6.51
CA ALA A 54 6.68 -9.40 5.11
C ALA A 54 7.38 -8.37 4.21
N ARG A 55 7.55 -8.73 2.94
CA ARG A 55 8.02 -7.89 1.85
C ARG A 55 6.99 -7.87 0.71
N ALA A 56 6.82 -6.70 0.12
CA ALA A 56 6.00 -6.51 -1.06
C ALA A 56 6.59 -5.43 -1.97
N ASP A 57 6.53 -5.69 -3.27
CA ASP A 57 6.88 -4.72 -4.29
C ASP A 57 5.60 -4.23 -4.95
N VAL A 58 5.41 -2.91 -4.95
CA VAL A 58 4.21 -2.26 -5.49
C VAL A 58 4.63 -1.17 -6.46
N ALA A 59 4.00 -1.11 -7.63
CA ALA A 59 4.08 0.04 -8.50
C ALA A 59 2.97 1.04 -8.14
N ILE A 60 3.34 2.31 -8.04
CA ILE A 60 2.42 3.42 -7.82
C ILE A 60 2.52 4.42 -8.97
N SER A 61 1.38 4.89 -9.45
CA SER A 61 1.31 6.03 -10.37
C SER A 61 0.21 6.96 -9.89
N CYS A 62 0.56 8.23 -9.70
CA CYS A 62 -0.36 9.27 -9.26
C CYS A 62 -0.57 10.31 -10.35
N THR A 63 -1.79 10.84 -10.41
CA THR A 63 -2.20 11.93 -11.30
C THR A 63 -2.99 12.97 -10.51
N CYS A 64 -2.81 14.25 -10.84
CA CYS A 64 -3.59 15.35 -10.26
C CYS A 64 -4.58 15.90 -11.28
N ALA A 65 -5.77 16.28 -10.81
CA ALA A 65 -6.68 17.13 -11.59
C ALA A 65 -6.18 18.59 -11.65
N THR A 66 -5.55 19.06 -10.56
CA THR A 66 -4.94 20.39 -10.45
C THR A 66 -3.62 20.24 -9.72
N TYR A 67 -2.54 20.81 -10.27
CA TYR A 67 -1.22 20.77 -9.66
C TYR A 67 -0.98 22.02 -8.79
N PRO A 68 -0.23 21.90 -7.67
CA PRO A 68 0.31 20.67 -7.08
C PRO A 68 -0.76 19.90 -6.29
N CYS A 69 -0.59 18.58 -6.18
CA CYS A 69 -1.41 17.73 -5.28
C CYS A 69 -0.52 16.76 -4.49
N THR A 70 -1.03 16.20 -3.40
CA THR A 70 -0.31 15.27 -2.54
C THR A 70 -1.03 13.93 -2.37
N GLY A 71 -0.25 12.87 -2.15
CA GLY A 71 -0.73 11.55 -1.80
C GLY A 71 0.04 11.02 -0.59
N MET A 72 -0.64 10.70 0.50
CA MET A 72 -0.03 10.12 1.69
C MET A 72 -0.25 8.60 1.70
N LEU A 73 0.83 7.84 1.79
CA LEU A 73 0.77 6.41 2.08
C LEU A 73 0.65 6.24 3.60
N ALA A 74 -0.57 6.04 4.06
CA ALA A 74 -0.91 6.01 5.49
C ALA A 74 -1.53 4.66 5.88
N SER A 75 -1.24 4.25 7.10
CA SER A 75 -1.89 3.13 7.79
C SER A 75 -2.76 3.66 8.92
N ASN A 76 -3.92 3.04 9.09
CA ASN A 76 -4.86 3.38 10.15
C ASN A 76 -5.09 2.15 11.05
N ALA A 77 -4.95 2.32 12.37
CA ALA A 77 -5.19 1.26 13.36
C ALA A 77 -6.64 0.77 13.40
N ASN A 78 -7.60 1.57 12.89
CA ASN A 78 -9.03 1.30 13.05
C ASN A 78 -9.69 0.53 11.88
N ARG A 79 -8.95 0.17 10.82
CA ARG A 79 -9.53 -0.66 9.76
C ARG A 79 -9.52 -2.13 10.19
N ARG A 80 -10.65 -2.56 10.77
CA ARG A 80 -11.00 -3.98 10.89
C ARG A 80 -10.75 -4.63 9.53
N LEU A 81 -9.80 -5.56 9.45
CA LEU A 81 -9.84 -6.59 8.41
C LEU A 81 -11.18 -7.30 8.59
N GLN A 82 -12.18 -6.94 7.78
CA GLN A 82 -13.53 -7.46 7.88
C GLN A 82 -13.51 -8.90 7.39
N ARG A 83 -13.08 -9.81 8.27
CA ARG A 83 -13.04 -11.25 8.05
C ARG A 83 -14.49 -11.73 7.91
N PRO A 84 -14.94 -12.22 6.73
CA PRO A 84 -16.17 -12.97 6.66
C PRO A 84 -15.95 -14.23 7.51
N GLY A 85 -16.86 -14.52 8.44
CA GLY A 85 -16.66 -15.44 9.55
C GLY A 85 -16.24 -16.87 9.20
N GLY A 86 -14.93 -17.14 9.18
CA GLY A 86 -14.38 -18.50 9.12
C GLY A 86 -13.81 -18.94 10.46
N ARG A 87 -14.37 -19.99 11.08
CA ARG A 87 -13.83 -20.69 12.26
C ARG A 87 -12.54 -21.43 11.86
N GLY A 88 -11.40 -20.75 11.92
CA GLY A 88 -10.09 -21.34 11.69
C GLY A 88 -9.10 -20.80 12.70
N ARG A 89 -8.38 -21.71 13.39
CA ARG A 89 -7.28 -21.45 14.34
C ARG A 89 -5.99 -20.97 13.64
N GLY A 90 -6.13 -20.11 12.62
CA GLY A 90 -5.02 -19.37 12.03
C GLY A 90 -5.15 -17.91 12.47
N GLY A 91 -4.35 -17.51 13.46
CA GLY A 91 -4.33 -16.15 14.00
C GLY A 91 -3.65 -15.20 13.01
N GLY A 92 -4.41 -14.70 12.04
CA GLY A 92 -4.06 -13.42 11.40
C GLY A 92 -4.23 -12.28 12.41
N PRO A 93 -3.49 -11.17 12.27
CA PRO A 93 -3.56 -10.08 13.23
C PRO A 93 -4.99 -9.58 13.37
N GLY A 94 -5.41 -9.44 14.62
CA GLY A 94 -6.69 -8.88 15.00
C GLY A 94 -6.77 -7.38 14.68
N PRO A 95 -7.97 -6.80 14.77
CA PRO A 95 -8.19 -5.38 14.47
C PRO A 95 -7.46 -4.39 15.39
N ASN A 96 -6.81 -4.85 16.47
CA ASN A 96 -5.97 -4.02 17.35
C ASN A 96 -4.47 -4.17 17.04
N ASP A 97 -4.10 -4.99 16.06
CA ASP A 97 -2.70 -5.32 15.78
C ASP A 97 -2.15 -4.45 14.63
N MET A 98 -2.97 -3.59 14.02
CA MET A 98 -2.54 -2.70 12.93
C MET A 98 -2.02 -1.36 13.49
N VAL A 99 -0.89 -0.89 12.97
CA VAL A 99 -0.30 0.41 13.36
C VAL A 99 -0.95 1.57 12.62
N ALA A 100 -1.26 2.66 13.34
CA ALA A 100 -1.55 3.94 12.75
C ALA A 100 -0.24 4.70 12.49
N ALA A 101 0.07 4.99 11.23
CA ALA A 101 1.30 5.71 10.85
C ALA A 101 1.19 6.31 9.45
N ASP A 102 1.71 7.53 9.29
CA ASP A 102 1.98 8.13 7.99
C ASP A 102 3.40 7.76 7.58
N LEU A 103 3.54 7.06 6.44
CA LEU A 103 4.84 6.49 6.04
C LEU A 103 5.54 7.28 4.96
N LEU A 104 4.79 7.80 3.98
CA LEU A 104 5.38 8.45 2.82
C LEU A 104 4.42 9.48 2.24
N GLU A 105 4.88 10.71 2.14
CA GLU A 105 4.18 11.75 1.38
C GLU A 105 4.71 11.81 -0.06
N LEU A 106 3.80 11.79 -1.02
CA LEU A 106 4.05 11.93 -2.44
C LEU A 106 3.57 13.32 -2.85
N SER A 107 4.49 14.24 -3.09
CA SER A 107 4.16 15.52 -3.72
C SER A 107 4.21 15.38 -5.23
N VAL A 108 3.09 15.63 -5.89
CA VAL A 108 2.97 15.60 -7.35
C VAL A 108 2.90 17.04 -7.85
N THR A 109 3.94 17.45 -8.55
CA THR A 109 4.08 18.79 -9.12
C THR A 109 3.99 18.74 -10.65
N ALA A 110 3.65 19.87 -11.26
CA ALA A 110 3.65 19.99 -12.71
C ALA A 110 5.09 19.83 -13.22
N GLY A 111 5.35 18.75 -13.95
CA GLY A 111 6.60 18.59 -14.69
C GLY A 111 6.53 19.30 -16.03
N ALA A 112 7.64 19.89 -16.49
CA ALA A 112 7.81 20.14 -17.91
C ALA A 112 7.76 18.77 -18.62
N SER A 113 6.74 18.55 -19.45
CA SER A 113 6.55 17.30 -20.18
C SER A 113 7.81 17.01 -21.01
N SER A 114 8.61 16.00 -20.63
CA SER A 114 9.67 15.51 -21.51
C SER A 114 9.03 14.65 -22.59
N THR A 115 8.63 15.29 -23.69
CA THR A 115 8.45 14.61 -24.98
C THR A 115 9.77 13.94 -25.36
N LEU A 116 9.75 12.60 -25.37
CA LEU A 116 10.63 11.81 -26.22
C LEU A 116 10.00 11.70 -27.61
#